data_AF-A0A1M6Q159-F1
#
_entry.id   AF-A0A1M6Q159-F1
#
_cell.length_a   1.000
_cell.length_b   1.000
_cell.length_c   1.000
_cell.angle_alpha   90.00
_cell.angle_beta   90.00
_cell.angle_gamma   90.00
#
_symmetry.space_group_name_H-M   'P 1'
#
loop_
_entity.id
_entity.type
_entity.pdbx_description
1 polymer ?
#
loop_
_entity_poly.entity_id
_entity_poly.type
_entity_poly.pdbx_seq_one_letter_code
_entity_poly.pdbx_strand_id
1 'polypeptide(L)'
;MNQKIIKIAVEVKDVLSSISDGIEELKEEKYIKDTDILKTIVKGIKSIDNALNILNIKDKKRIMDCSLRLKMTLAQLIKKDNEEQKELLENLYYEFKAWEREIQSHFSSFFSNKKQENEQDKSVTVAMLATTSEGDRKLAKCCAYVANYEKVNFYYFTPQDIIFHKKKILGKFYEKGQWVN
;
A
#
# COMPACT_ATOMS: atom_id res chain seq x y z
N MET A 1 -17.29 15.92 -5.62
CA MET A 1 -17.13 14.54 -5.10
C MET A 1 -16.84 14.63 -3.60
N ASN A 2 -17.47 13.81 -2.75
CA ASN A 2 -17.38 13.97 -1.30
C ASN A 2 -15.97 13.60 -0.79
N GLN A 3 -15.22 14.54 -0.19
CA GLN A 3 -13.86 14.33 0.33
C GLN A 3 -13.78 13.13 1.29
N LYS A 4 -14.85 12.85 2.03
CA LYS A 4 -14.95 11.67 2.90
C LYS A 4 -14.85 10.35 2.14
N ILE A 5 -15.43 10.27 0.94
CA ILE A 5 -15.43 9.06 0.11
C ILE A 5 -14.03 8.81 -0.48
N ILE A 6 -13.35 9.87 -0.91
CA ILE A 6 -11.97 9.78 -1.43
C ILE A 6 -11.04 9.27 -0.33
N LYS A 7 -11.14 9.84 0.88
CA LYS A 7 -10.35 9.39 2.03
C LYS A 7 -10.57 7.90 2.34
N ILE A 8 -11.82 7.45 2.38
CA ILE A 8 -12.15 6.02 2.59
C ILE A 8 -11.55 5.15 1.48
N ALA A 9 -11.60 5.58 0.22
CA ALA A 9 -11.01 4.84 -0.90
C ALA A 9 -9.49 4.68 -0.74
N VAL A 10 -8.78 5.75 -0.34
CA VAL A 10 -7.33 5.70 -0.07
C VAL A 10 -7.03 4.73 1.07
N GLU A 11 -7.76 4.80 2.17
CA GLU A 11 -7.59 3.86 3.29
C GLU A 11 -7.83 2.40 2.86
N VAL A 12 -8.86 2.14 2.04
CA VAL A 12 -9.12 0.80 1.48
C VAL A 12 -7.94 0.30 0.65
N LYS A 13 -7.31 1.18 -0.15
CA LYS A 13 -6.14 0.81 -0.96
C LYS A 13 -4.93 0.44 -0.12
N ASP A 14 -4.64 1.23 0.92
CA ASP A 14 -3.50 0.98 1.79
C ASP A 14 -3.68 -0.32 2.60
N VAL A 15 -4.91 -0.56 3.05
CA VAL A 15 -5.28 -1.83 3.71
C VAL A 15 -5.17 -3.01 2.74
N LEU A 16 -5.62 -2.87 1.48
CA LEU A 16 -5.46 -3.92 0.46
C LEU A 16 -3.98 -4.26 0.22
N SER A 17 -3.13 -3.24 0.09
CA SER A 17 -1.68 -3.44 -0.06
C SER A 17 -1.10 -4.19 1.13
N SER A 18 -1.48 -3.81 2.35
CA SER A 18 -0.99 -4.46 3.58
C SER A 18 -1.44 -5.92 3.68
N ILE A 19 -2.67 -6.23 3.24
CA ILE A 19 -3.15 -7.62 3.17
C ILE A 19 -2.37 -8.40 2.11
N SER A 20 -2.13 -7.82 0.94
CA SER A 20 -1.36 -8.48 -0.13
C SER A 20 0.05 -8.82 0.38
N ASP A 21 0.73 -7.88 1.03
CA ASP A 21 2.06 -8.10 1.60
C ASP A 21 2.04 -9.25 2.62
N GLY A 22 1.05 -9.28 3.52
CA GLY A 22 0.93 -10.35 4.51
C GLY A 22 0.63 -11.72 3.90
N ILE A 23 -0.15 -11.78 2.80
CA ILE A 23 -0.40 -13.05 2.11
C ILE A 23 0.86 -13.54 1.40
N GLU A 24 1.64 -12.66 0.77
CA GLU A 24 2.93 -13.04 0.17
C GLU A 24 3.92 -13.53 1.22
N GLU A 25 3.99 -12.86 2.37
CA GLU A 25 4.82 -13.29 3.50
C GLU A 25 4.44 -14.72 3.95
N LEU A 26 3.15 -15.01 4.07
CA LEU A 26 2.68 -16.37 4.39
C LEU A 26 3.04 -17.41 3.32
N LYS A 27 3.18 -17.03 2.05
CA LYS A 27 3.62 -17.94 0.97
C LYS A 27 5.12 -18.25 1.05
N GLU A 28 5.91 -17.29 1.51
CA GLU A 28 7.35 -17.45 1.70
C GLU A 28 7.68 -18.29 2.95
N GLU A 29 6.79 -18.31 3.94
CA GLU A 29 6.94 -19.13 5.13
C GLU A 29 6.77 -20.64 4.83
N LYS A 30 7.71 -21.45 5.36
CA LYS A 30 7.60 -22.92 5.29
C LYS A 30 6.49 -23.50 6.17
N TYR A 31 6.08 -22.77 7.21
CA TYR A 31 5.09 -23.20 8.19
C TYR A 31 4.33 -21.98 8.68
N ILE A 32 2.99 -22.00 8.59
CA ILE A 32 2.17 -20.93 9.13
C ILE A 32 2.11 -21.09 10.64
N LYS A 33 3.08 -20.49 11.33
CA LYS A 33 3.06 -20.37 12.80
C LYS A 33 2.69 -18.96 13.25
N ASP A 34 2.80 -18.00 12.36
CA ASP A 34 2.53 -16.61 12.68
C ASP A 34 1.02 -16.32 12.66
N THR A 35 0.40 -16.57 13.82
CA THR A 35 -1.00 -16.21 14.04
C THR A 35 -1.24 -14.70 14.00
N ASP A 36 -0.20 -13.87 14.11
CA ASP A 36 -0.31 -12.41 14.13
C ASP A 36 -0.41 -11.84 12.71
N ILE A 37 0.29 -12.41 11.72
CA ILE A 37 0.07 -12.09 10.30
C ILE A 37 -1.37 -12.42 9.91
N LEU A 38 -1.86 -13.63 10.24
CA LEU A 38 -3.24 -14.04 9.97
C LEU A 38 -4.27 -13.11 10.64
N LYS A 39 -4.05 -12.74 11.91
CA LYS A 39 -4.91 -11.78 12.62
C LYS A 39 -4.90 -10.41 11.93
N THR A 40 -3.75 -9.97 11.44
CA THR A 40 -3.60 -8.69 10.74
C THR A 40 -4.37 -8.68 9.43
N ILE A 41 -4.27 -9.76 8.64
CA ILE A 41 -5.05 -9.93 7.42
C ILE A 41 -6.56 -9.92 7.73
N VAL A 42 -7.02 -10.69 8.72
CA VAL A 42 -8.43 -10.72 9.12
C VAL A 42 -8.94 -9.35 9.56
N LYS A 43 -8.13 -8.58 10.31
CA LYS A 43 -8.46 -7.20 10.69
C LYS A 43 -8.56 -6.30 9.46
N GLY A 44 -7.62 -6.41 8.52
CA GLY A 44 -7.65 -5.66 7.25
C GLY A 44 -8.92 -5.93 6.45
N ILE A 45 -9.30 -7.20 6.29
CA ILE A 45 -10.54 -7.56 5.59
C ILE A 45 -11.77 -6.95 6.27
N LYS A 46 -11.85 -6.99 7.61
CA LYS A 46 -12.94 -6.35 8.37
C LYS A 46 -12.98 -4.83 8.18
N SER A 47 -11.83 -4.17 8.15
CA SER A 47 -11.75 -2.72 7.89
C SER A 47 -12.31 -2.39 6.50
N ILE A 48 -11.98 -3.20 5.49
CA ILE A 48 -12.53 -3.03 4.13
C ILE A 48 -14.04 -3.27 4.14
N ASP A 49 -14.55 -4.33 4.76
CA ASP A 49 -16.00 -4.56 4.85
C ASP A 49 -16.74 -3.39 5.50
N ASN A 50 -16.17 -2.79 6.54
CA ASN A 50 -16.73 -1.62 7.19
C ASN A 50 -16.78 -0.41 6.24
N ALA A 51 -15.70 -0.19 5.47
CA ALA A 51 -15.65 0.84 4.44
C ALA A 51 -16.70 0.58 3.34
N LEU A 52 -16.80 -0.65 2.84
CA LEU A 52 -17.81 -1.06 1.86
C LEU A 52 -19.24 -0.95 2.42
N ASN A 53 -19.43 -1.05 3.73
CA ASN A 53 -20.73 -0.85 4.36
C ASN A 53 -21.19 0.60 4.37
N ILE A 54 -20.24 1.52 4.55
CA ILE A 54 -20.48 2.97 4.49
C ILE A 54 -20.73 3.43 3.05
N LEU A 55 -20.09 2.77 2.09
CA LEU A 55 -20.17 3.11 0.68
C LEU A 55 -21.35 2.40 0.02
N ASN A 56 -22.17 3.14 -0.72
CA ASN A 56 -23.25 2.54 -1.51
C ASN A 56 -22.72 2.04 -2.87
N ILE A 57 -21.86 1.02 -2.81
CA ILE A 57 -21.25 0.43 -4.02
C ILE A 57 -22.17 -0.60 -4.67
N LYS A 58 -22.14 -0.62 -6.01
CA LYS A 58 -22.77 -1.69 -6.81
C LYS A 58 -22.08 -3.02 -6.49
N ASP A 59 -22.82 -4.12 -6.54
CA ASP A 59 -22.31 -5.48 -6.32
C ASP A 59 -21.71 -5.75 -4.92
N LYS A 60 -21.99 -4.87 -3.95
CA LYS A 60 -21.57 -4.99 -2.54
C LYS A 60 -21.73 -6.40 -1.97
N LYS A 61 -22.88 -7.04 -2.22
CA LYS A 61 -23.19 -8.39 -1.73
C LYS A 61 -22.13 -9.39 -2.21
N ARG A 62 -21.81 -9.40 -3.50
CA ARG A 62 -20.80 -10.29 -4.09
C ARG A 62 -19.44 -10.09 -3.46
N ILE A 63 -19.00 -8.84 -3.29
CA ILE A 63 -17.70 -8.51 -2.68
C ILE A 63 -17.65 -8.95 -1.21
N MET A 64 -18.74 -8.79 -0.47
CA MET A 64 -18.85 -9.25 0.92
C MET A 64 -18.88 -10.78 1.01
N ASP A 65 -19.51 -11.47 0.05
CA ASP A 65 -19.48 -12.94 -0.01
C ASP A 65 -18.04 -13.44 -0.28
N CYS A 66 -17.26 -12.74 -1.12
CA CYS A 66 -15.83 -12.99 -1.31
C CYS A 66 -15.04 -12.77 -0.01
N SER A 67 -15.30 -11.68 0.72
CA SER A 67 -14.61 -11.39 1.98
C SER A 67 -14.93 -12.40 3.08
N LEU A 68 -16.14 -12.95 3.08
CA LEU A 68 -16.53 -14.04 3.98
C LEU A 68 -15.76 -15.33 3.68
N ARG A 69 -15.63 -15.71 2.41
CA ARG A 69 -14.85 -16.90 2.00
C ARG A 69 -13.40 -16.77 2.43
N LEU A 70 -12.76 -15.61 2.18
CA LEU A 70 -11.39 -15.35 2.62
C LEU A 70 -11.20 -15.57 4.13
N LYS A 71 -12.12 -15.07 4.96
CA LYS A 71 -12.07 -15.28 6.42
C LYS A 71 -12.24 -16.74 6.80
N MET A 72 -13.07 -17.49 6.08
CA MET A 72 -13.24 -18.93 6.31
C MET A 72 -11.95 -19.69 5.97
N THR A 73 -11.33 -19.39 4.83
CA THR A 73 -10.04 -19.97 4.40
C THR A 73 -8.94 -19.66 5.43
N LEU A 74 -8.85 -18.40 5.90
CA LEU A 74 -7.91 -17.99 6.96
C LEU A 74 -8.16 -18.74 8.28
N ALA A 75 -9.43 -18.97 8.64
CA ALA A 75 -9.77 -19.72 9.85
C ALA A 75 -9.45 -21.22 9.74
N GLN A 76 -9.50 -21.78 8.53
CA GLN A 76 -9.11 -23.17 8.25
C GLN A 76 -7.59 -23.33 8.32
N LEU A 77 -6.81 -22.37 7.82
CA LEU A 77 -5.34 -22.40 7.90
C LEU A 77 -4.83 -22.59 9.32
N ILE A 78 -5.49 -22.01 10.32
CA ILE A 78 -5.12 -22.14 11.74
C ILE A 78 -5.35 -23.58 12.28
N LYS A 79 -6.28 -24.34 11.69
CA LYS A 79 -6.75 -25.63 12.23
C LYS A 79 -6.14 -26.85 11.53
N LYS A 80 -5.45 -26.63 10.42
CA LYS A 80 -5.07 -27.65 9.44
C LYS A 80 -3.60 -28.00 9.57
N ASP A 81 -3.22 -29.21 9.16
CA ASP A 81 -1.82 -29.64 9.15
C ASP A 81 -1.02 -28.99 7.99
N ASN A 82 0.28 -29.22 7.95
CA ASN A 82 1.18 -28.50 7.05
C ASN A 82 0.92 -28.77 5.56
N GLU A 83 0.51 -29.98 5.16
CA GLU A 83 0.25 -30.27 3.76
C GLU A 83 -1.06 -29.61 3.30
N GLU A 84 -2.11 -29.70 4.12
CA GLU A 84 -3.39 -29.04 3.86
C GLU A 84 -3.26 -27.51 3.87
N GLN A 85 -2.37 -26.95 4.71
CA GLN A 85 -2.10 -25.51 4.76
C GLN A 85 -1.57 -24.96 3.44
N LYS A 86 -0.73 -25.72 2.72
CA LYS A 86 -0.13 -25.25 1.46
C LYS A 86 -1.17 -25.09 0.36
N GLU A 87 -2.06 -26.06 0.22
CA GLU A 87 -3.18 -25.98 -0.73
C GLU A 87 -4.13 -24.82 -0.37
N LEU A 88 -4.44 -24.68 0.92
CA LEU A 88 -5.27 -23.59 1.42
C LEU A 88 -4.62 -22.21 1.22
N LEU A 89 -3.30 -22.09 1.30
CA LEU A 89 -2.55 -20.85 1.03
C LEU A 89 -2.63 -20.44 -0.44
N GLU A 90 -2.47 -21.39 -1.36
CA GLU A 90 -2.64 -21.13 -2.79
C GLU A 90 -4.07 -20.68 -3.09
N ASN A 91 -5.06 -21.39 -2.53
CA ASN A 91 -6.47 -21.01 -2.67
C ASN A 91 -6.74 -19.61 -2.10
N LEU A 92 -6.24 -19.32 -0.90
CA LEU A 92 -6.34 -18.00 -0.26
C LEU A 92 -5.76 -16.90 -1.17
N TYR A 93 -4.59 -17.14 -1.75
CA TYR A 93 -3.93 -16.18 -2.63
C TYR A 93 -4.79 -15.87 -3.87
N TYR A 94 -5.30 -16.89 -4.56
CA TYR A 94 -6.15 -16.69 -5.74
C TYR A 94 -7.49 -16.04 -5.39
N GLU A 95 -8.13 -16.46 -4.28
CA GLU A 95 -9.35 -15.82 -3.77
C GLU A 95 -9.10 -14.35 -3.46
N PHE A 96 -7.97 -14.04 -2.81
CA PHE A 96 -7.61 -12.68 -2.47
C PHE A 96 -7.37 -11.84 -3.72
N LYS A 97 -6.62 -12.35 -4.71
CA LYS A 97 -6.36 -11.62 -5.95
C LYS A 97 -7.64 -11.38 -6.75
N ALA A 98 -8.59 -12.30 -6.73
CA ALA A 98 -9.91 -12.09 -7.34
C ALA A 98 -10.69 -10.99 -6.60
N TRP A 99 -10.73 -11.05 -5.27
CA TRP A 99 -11.38 -10.05 -4.42
C TRP A 99 -10.75 -8.65 -4.54
N GLU A 100 -9.43 -8.58 -4.55
CA GLU A 100 -8.64 -7.36 -4.75
C GLU A 100 -9.00 -6.70 -6.08
N ARG A 101 -9.05 -7.47 -7.19
CA ARG A 101 -9.45 -6.96 -8.50
C ARG A 101 -10.87 -6.42 -8.51
N GLU A 102 -11.81 -7.11 -7.87
CA GLU A 102 -13.19 -6.63 -7.75
C GLU A 102 -13.22 -5.27 -7.04
N ILE A 103 -12.59 -5.16 -5.87
CA ILE A 103 -12.50 -3.89 -5.14
C ILE A 103 -11.83 -2.83 -6.02
N GLN A 104 -10.67 -3.11 -6.60
CA GLN A 104 -9.96 -2.17 -7.46
C GLN A 104 -10.79 -1.71 -8.65
N SER A 105 -11.64 -2.56 -9.23
CA SER A 105 -12.53 -2.16 -10.32
C SER A 105 -13.60 -1.16 -9.87
N HIS A 106 -14.19 -1.36 -8.68
CA HIS A 106 -15.18 -0.44 -8.11
C HIS A 106 -14.57 0.89 -7.70
N PHE A 107 -13.34 0.86 -7.22
CA PHE A 107 -12.61 2.05 -6.83
C PHE A 107 -11.75 2.61 -7.96
N SER A 108 -11.79 2.05 -9.17
CA SER A 108 -10.93 2.44 -10.27
C SER A 108 -11.07 3.91 -10.63
N SER A 109 -12.26 4.50 -10.54
CA SER A 109 -12.46 5.94 -10.74
C SER A 109 -11.85 6.79 -9.62
N PHE A 110 -11.87 6.30 -8.38
CA PHE A 110 -11.23 6.96 -7.23
C PHE A 110 -9.71 6.79 -7.25
N PHE A 111 -9.22 5.64 -7.72
CA PHE A 111 -7.80 5.31 -7.84
C PHE A 111 -7.15 5.89 -9.09
N SER A 112 -7.93 6.08 -10.16
CA SER A 112 -7.50 6.77 -11.40
C SER A 112 -7.54 8.30 -11.24
N ASN A 113 -8.27 8.79 -10.23
CA ASN A 113 -8.13 10.17 -9.74
C ASN A 113 -6.81 10.40 -8.96
N LYS A 114 -5.81 9.53 -9.09
CA LYS A 114 -4.40 9.80 -8.78
C LYS A 114 -3.75 10.94 -9.60
N LYS A 115 -4.56 11.76 -10.29
CA LYS A 115 -4.17 13.07 -10.85
C LYS A 115 -4.87 14.26 -10.20
N GLN A 116 -5.67 14.05 -9.16
CA GLN A 116 -6.27 15.14 -8.37
C GLN A 116 -6.06 14.93 -6.87
N GLU A 117 -4.83 14.58 -6.49
CA GLU A 117 -4.17 15.23 -5.36
C GLU A 117 -2.96 15.95 -5.97
N ASN A 118 -2.89 17.26 -5.73
CA ASN A 118 -2.07 18.29 -6.38
C ASN A 118 -2.55 18.78 -7.76
N GLU A 119 -3.69 19.50 -7.77
CA GLU A 119 -3.68 20.80 -8.45
C GLU A 119 -2.83 21.78 -7.63
N GLN A 120 -1.52 21.51 -7.58
CA GLN A 120 -0.47 22.50 -7.38
C GLN A 120 0.70 22.06 -8.28
N ASP A 121 0.72 22.71 -9.44
CA ASP A 121 1.72 22.70 -10.50
C ASP A 121 1.97 21.38 -11.25
N LYS A 122 2.10 21.51 -12.57
CA LYS A 122 2.93 20.64 -13.42
C LYS A 122 4.41 20.80 -13.00
N SER A 123 4.69 20.67 -11.72
CA SER A 123 6.01 20.84 -11.15
C SER A 123 6.84 19.64 -11.56
N VAL A 124 7.95 19.92 -12.25
CA VAL A 124 8.94 18.89 -12.57
C VAL A 124 9.36 18.24 -11.25
N THR A 125 9.51 16.91 -11.26
CA THR A 125 10.06 16.19 -10.11
C THR A 125 11.49 15.81 -10.42
N VAL A 126 12.41 16.24 -9.56
CA VAL A 126 13.84 15.93 -9.62
C VAL A 126 14.19 15.10 -8.39
N ALA A 127 14.94 14.04 -8.59
CA ALA A 127 15.46 13.23 -7.51
C ALA A 127 16.98 13.12 -7.62
N MET A 128 17.67 13.29 -6.49
CA MET A 128 19.12 13.19 -6.40
C MET A 128 19.49 11.94 -5.60
N LEU A 129 20.15 11.00 -6.26
CA LEU A 129 20.91 9.96 -5.57
C LEU A 129 22.22 10.58 -5.12
N ALA A 130 22.51 10.52 -3.82
CA ALA A 130 23.74 11.03 -3.27
C ALA A 130 24.36 10.07 -2.24
N THR A 131 25.63 10.29 -1.96
CA THR A 131 26.35 9.59 -0.90
C THR A 131 26.07 10.23 0.47
N THR A 132 26.62 9.64 1.53
CA THR A 132 26.59 10.21 2.88
C THR A 132 27.65 11.29 3.10
N SER A 133 28.40 11.66 2.05
CA SER A 133 29.46 12.68 2.15
C SER A 133 28.90 14.07 2.47
N GLU A 134 29.70 14.86 3.19
CA GLU A 134 29.34 16.23 3.55
C GLU A 134 29.17 17.13 2.31
N GLY A 135 29.94 16.86 1.25
CA GLY A 135 29.82 17.54 -0.04
C GLY A 135 28.45 17.34 -0.69
N ASP A 136 28.00 16.09 -0.78
CA ASP A 136 26.71 15.75 -1.37
C ASP A 136 25.54 16.30 -0.53
N ARG A 137 25.66 16.32 0.79
CA ARG A 137 24.66 16.92 1.68
C ARG A 137 24.50 18.42 1.46
N LYS A 138 25.61 19.14 1.26
CA LYS A 138 25.58 20.57 0.94
C LYS A 138 24.96 20.81 -0.43
N LEU A 139 25.34 20.02 -1.43
CA LEU A 139 24.77 20.10 -2.78
C LEU A 139 23.26 19.82 -2.76
N ALA A 140 22.82 18.77 -2.07
CA ALA A 140 21.40 18.43 -1.93
C ALA A 140 20.60 19.55 -1.26
N LYS A 141 21.15 20.21 -0.23
CA LYS A 141 20.52 21.39 0.40
C LYS A 141 20.39 22.56 -0.57
N CYS A 142 21.45 22.86 -1.34
CA CYS A 142 21.41 23.92 -2.35
C CYS A 142 20.38 23.61 -3.44
N CYS A 143 20.35 22.38 -3.94
CA CYS A 143 19.37 21.93 -4.93
C CYS A 143 17.94 22.01 -4.39
N ALA A 144 17.71 21.62 -3.13
CA ALA A 144 16.39 21.71 -2.51
C ALA A 144 15.92 23.18 -2.37
N TYR A 145 16.84 24.09 -2.04
CA TYR A 145 16.52 25.52 -1.98
C TYR A 145 16.12 26.08 -3.34
N VAL A 146 16.89 25.77 -4.39
CA VAL A 146 16.59 26.18 -5.77
C VAL A 146 15.28 25.54 -6.25
N ALA A 147 15.07 24.26 -5.98
CA ALA A 147 13.85 23.57 -6.37
C ALA A 147 12.61 24.18 -5.71
N ASN A 148 12.69 24.55 -4.42
CA ASN A 148 11.60 25.24 -3.75
C ASN A 148 11.32 26.63 -4.36
N TYR A 149 12.37 27.37 -4.74
CA TYR A 149 12.23 28.65 -5.44
C TYR A 149 11.55 28.50 -6.82
N GLU A 150 11.96 27.47 -7.59
CA GLU A 150 11.45 27.15 -8.92
C GLU A 150 10.11 26.37 -8.89
N LYS A 151 9.56 26.11 -7.71
CA LYS A 151 8.35 25.27 -7.52
C LYS A 151 8.47 23.89 -8.16
N VAL A 152 9.64 23.27 -8.02
CA VAL A 152 9.98 21.93 -8.49
C VAL A 152 10.00 20.98 -7.28
N ASN A 153 9.45 19.78 -7.42
CA ASN A 153 9.54 18.77 -6.36
C ASN A 153 10.95 18.20 -6.33
N PHE A 154 11.65 18.33 -5.20
CA PHE A 154 13.00 17.79 -5.04
C PHE A 154 13.06 16.75 -3.93
N TYR A 155 13.59 15.59 -4.27
CA TYR A 155 13.83 14.49 -3.33
C TYR A 155 15.31 14.11 -3.31
N TYR A 156 15.83 13.90 -2.11
CA TYR A 156 17.19 13.43 -1.86
C TYR A 156 17.12 12.02 -1.25
N PHE A 157 17.93 11.10 -1.75
CA PHE A 157 18.03 9.75 -1.17
C PHE A 157 19.44 9.19 -1.31
N THR A 158 19.75 8.24 -0.44
CA THR A 158 20.98 7.45 -0.46
C THR A 158 20.68 6.01 -0.88
N PRO A 159 21.68 5.20 -1.26
CA PRO A 159 21.46 3.78 -1.56
C PRO A 159 20.75 3.02 -0.43
N GLN A 160 20.92 3.44 0.83
CA GLN A 160 20.27 2.84 2.00
C GLN A 160 18.75 3.11 2.05
N ASP A 161 18.28 4.15 1.38
CA ASP A 161 16.86 4.51 1.31
C ASP A 161 16.13 3.75 0.17
N ILE A 162 16.82 2.86 -0.56
CA ILE A 162 16.25 2.04 -1.64
C ILE A 162 15.85 0.67 -1.10
N ILE A 163 14.56 0.36 -1.19
CA ILE A 163 14.02 -0.96 -0.85
C ILE A 163 13.81 -1.74 -2.15
N PHE A 164 14.83 -2.48 -2.56
CA PHE A 164 14.87 -3.18 -3.86
C PHE A 164 13.72 -4.19 -4.05
N HIS A 165 13.46 -5.04 -3.07
CA HIS A 165 12.38 -6.03 -3.15
C HIS A 165 10.99 -5.39 -3.25
N LYS A 166 10.82 -4.18 -2.67
CA LYS A 166 9.56 -3.40 -2.77
C LYS A 166 9.53 -2.43 -3.95
N LYS A 167 10.58 -2.37 -4.77
CA LYS A 167 10.75 -1.38 -5.86
C LYS A 167 10.42 0.05 -5.40
N LYS A 168 10.80 0.41 -4.16
CA LYS A 168 10.43 1.67 -3.49
C LYS A 168 11.68 2.46 -3.12
N ILE A 169 11.64 3.77 -3.32
CA ILE A 169 12.66 4.72 -2.89
C ILE A 169 12.07 5.60 -1.80
N LEU A 170 12.72 5.68 -0.64
CA LEU A 170 12.33 6.54 0.48
C LEU A 170 13.05 7.89 0.39
N GLY A 171 12.64 8.71 -0.57
CA GLY A 171 13.20 10.05 -0.77
C GLY A 171 12.82 11.02 0.34
N LYS A 172 13.77 11.85 0.74
CA LYS A 172 13.61 12.91 1.74
C LYS A 172 13.40 14.25 1.04
N PHE A 173 12.52 15.08 1.57
CA PHE A 173 12.36 16.47 1.12
C PHE A 173 12.90 17.43 2.18
N TYR A 174 13.29 18.63 1.77
CA TYR A 174 13.88 19.62 2.68
C TYR A 174 12.82 20.66 3.05
N GLU A 175 12.40 20.66 4.31
CA GLU A 175 11.40 21.60 4.83
C GLU A 175 11.90 22.22 6.15
N LYS A 176 11.72 23.53 6.33
CA LYS A 176 12.06 24.25 7.58
C LYS A 176 13.48 23.98 8.10
N GLY A 177 14.45 23.84 7.18
CA GLY A 177 15.85 23.63 7.51
C GLY A 177 16.24 22.18 7.83
N GLN A 178 15.32 21.23 7.69
CA GLN A 178 15.53 19.82 8.00
C GLN A 178 15.11 18.90 6.86
N TRP A 179 15.74 17.73 6.79
CA TRP A 179 15.32 16.64 5.90
C TRP A 179 14.21 15.85 6.59
N VAL A 180 13.09 15.69 5.90
CA VAL A 180 11.89 14.99 6.38
C VAL A 180 11.53 13.87 5.41
N ASN A 181 10.97 12.78 5.95
CA ASN A 181 10.54 11.59 5.20
C ASN A 181 9.07 11.69 4.79
#